data_AF-A0AAJ1PNN7-F1
#
_entry.id   AF-A0AAJ1PNN7-F1
#
_cell.length_a   1.000
_cell.length_b   1.000
_cell.length_c   1.000
_cell.angle_alpha   90.00
_cell.angle_beta   90.00
_cell.angle_gamma   90.00
#
_symmetry.space_group_name_H-M   'P 1'
#
loop_
_entity.id
_entity.type
_entity.pdbx_description
1 polymer ?
#
loop_
_entity_poly.entity_id
_entity_poly.type
_entity_poly.pdbx_seq_one_letter_code
_entity_poly.pdbx_strand_id
1 'polypeptide(L)'
;MRQELWIVGDPIFKKNTLLLILITVALFSLTYQVGLSVSSVTISCPSSTCFVNDCRCTISGCTSGYVYFYPTTDCSGIPTSKKEFSDSSFNWQPTAAGKYYLKVNCGSEWSDCTEVTVSSALTTTTTSTTVIATTTTTISRQCTYDNPCPADCGKRKLNKTTSTQDYFEFVLDSVSNVTVRLEPSQNVDYDLYVNWDGTKPKKDDYDCKPSKDIGIVEECKKSGLLEGTYYIMVDYYEGTGTYNLSLTCTPIEPVTLTCSNPDQPCKIDCGKSKLGRSTSTRDYFMFKLTSTSNVTIKLFPNSNVDYDLYVNWDGTKPTMDKYDCKSSYGKGEKEECSIPNQDFPMPLKAGNYYMMIDFYEGVGTYDLSLSCSPIKITTTTTVVTTTTTSVFTTTSYTATTVKATTTTTKPSRCGINGYCESLDEECMYGYEECDEYETDCGVDEKCCCVAKIQPEPSNLGLTVGLIVVLLVVILLYFFIKSKRRITFEKLYRKWSRVLIERPRV
;
A
#
# COMPACT_ATOMS: atom_id res chain seq x y z
N MET A 1 -71.19 13.09 14.96
CA MET A 1 -70.78 11.67 14.94
C MET A 1 -69.62 11.54 13.95
N ARG A 2 -68.42 11.22 14.45
CA ARG A 2 -67.23 10.94 13.62
C ARG A 2 -67.43 9.60 12.92
N GLN A 3 -67.22 9.55 11.61
CA GLN A 3 -66.96 8.29 10.92
C GLN A 3 -65.52 8.34 10.41
N GLU A 4 -64.68 7.49 10.99
CA GLU A 4 -63.32 7.25 10.53
C GLU A 4 -63.36 6.26 9.36
N LEU A 5 -62.74 6.66 8.25
CA LEU A 5 -62.65 5.87 7.03
C LEU A 5 -61.37 5.01 7.10
N TRP A 6 -61.51 3.73 7.44
CA TRP A 6 -60.42 2.76 7.40
C TRP A 6 -60.16 2.31 5.95
N ILE A 7 -59.02 2.71 5.38
CA ILE A 7 -58.52 2.16 4.11
C ILE A 7 -57.75 0.89 4.44
N VAL A 8 -58.38 -0.27 4.22
CA VAL A 8 -57.72 -1.58 4.26
C VAL A 8 -56.89 -1.74 2.98
N GLY A 9 -55.56 -1.62 3.11
CA GLY A 9 -54.63 -1.94 2.02
C GLY A 9 -54.45 -3.44 1.90
N ASP A 10 -54.89 -4.02 0.77
CA ASP A 10 -54.75 -5.45 0.47
C ASP A 10 -53.27 -5.89 0.45
N PRO A 11 -52.85 -6.84 1.30
CA PRO A 11 -51.45 -7.30 1.38
C PRO A 11 -51.04 -8.25 0.25
N ILE A 12 -51.98 -8.64 -0.63
CA ILE A 12 -51.75 -9.67 -1.66
C ILE A 12 -50.89 -9.15 -2.82
N PHE A 13 -50.86 -7.83 -3.06
CA PHE A 13 -50.13 -7.28 -4.20
C PHE A 13 -48.60 -7.16 -3.99
N LYS A 14 -48.11 -7.12 -2.73
CA LYS A 14 -46.67 -6.95 -2.46
C LYS A 14 -45.85 -8.24 -2.61
N LYS A 15 -46.45 -9.43 -2.43
CA LYS A 15 -45.71 -10.72 -2.51
C LYS A 15 -45.26 -11.06 -3.92
N ASN A 16 -46.08 -10.81 -4.94
CA ASN A 16 -45.75 -11.17 -6.32
C ASN A 16 -44.71 -10.23 -6.95
N THR A 17 -44.64 -8.98 -6.50
CA THR A 17 -43.62 -8.03 -6.97
C THR A 17 -42.24 -8.35 -6.40
N LEU A 18 -42.16 -8.76 -5.13
CA LEU A 18 -40.89 -9.14 -4.50
C LEU A 18 -40.31 -10.42 -5.12
N LEU A 19 -41.15 -11.41 -5.43
CA LEU A 19 -40.72 -12.66 -6.06
C LEU A 19 -40.15 -12.43 -7.48
N LEU A 20 -40.76 -11.52 -8.25
CA LEU A 20 -40.27 -11.19 -9.59
C LEU A 20 -38.90 -10.50 -9.55
N ILE A 21 -38.69 -9.60 -8.58
CA ILE A 21 -37.40 -8.91 -8.38
C ILE A 21 -36.31 -9.90 -7.98
N LEU A 22 -36.63 -10.87 -7.12
CA LEU A 22 -35.66 -11.90 -6.71
C LEU A 22 -35.27 -12.81 -7.88
N ILE A 23 -36.22 -13.18 -8.75
CA ILE A 23 -35.95 -13.99 -9.94
C ILE A 23 -35.09 -13.23 -10.95
N THR A 24 -35.32 -11.92 -11.15
CA THR A 24 -34.48 -11.12 -12.06
C THR A 24 -33.07 -10.91 -11.52
N VAL A 25 -32.90 -10.70 -10.21
CA VAL A 25 -31.56 -10.61 -9.58
C VAL A 25 -30.82 -11.95 -9.67
N ALA A 26 -31.51 -13.08 -9.46
CA ALA A 26 -30.91 -14.41 -9.58
C ALA A 26 -30.48 -14.72 -11.02
N LEU A 27 -31.31 -14.40 -12.02
CA LEU A 27 -30.96 -14.59 -13.43
C LEU A 27 -29.83 -13.68 -13.87
N PHE A 28 -29.80 -12.42 -13.40
CA PHE A 28 -28.71 -11.48 -13.70
C PHE A 28 -27.38 -11.95 -13.09
N SER A 29 -27.42 -12.51 -11.88
CA SER A 29 -26.25 -13.09 -11.21
C SER A 29 -25.76 -14.35 -11.92
N LEU A 30 -26.67 -15.17 -12.46
CA LEU A 30 -26.33 -16.38 -13.23
C LEU A 30 -25.69 -16.02 -14.58
N THR A 31 -26.14 -14.96 -15.25
CA THR A 31 -25.52 -14.48 -16.50
C THR A 31 -24.18 -13.78 -16.28
N TYR A 32 -23.90 -13.27 -15.08
CA TYR A 32 -22.61 -12.65 -14.76
C TYR A 32 -21.51 -13.70 -14.47
N GLN A 33 -21.89 -14.93 -14.10
CA GLN A 33 -20.93 -16.02 -13.84
C GLN A 33 -20.49 -16.81 -15.08
N VAL A 34 -21.22 -16.71 -16.20
CA VAL A 34 -20.67 -17.05 -17.52
C VAL A 34 -19.82 -15.88 -18.04
N GLY A 35 -18.84 -15.48 -17.22
CA GLY A 35 -17.72 -14.69 -17.69
C GLY A 35 -16.96 -15.53 -18.70
N LEU A 36 -16.81 -14.98 -19.91
CA LEU A 36 -15.91 -15.49 -20.94
C LEU A 36 -14.57 -15.80 -20.28
N SER A 37 -14.32 -17.08 -20.02
CA SER A 37 -13.02 -17.56 -19.59
C SER A 37 -12.11 -17.50 -20.81
N VAL A 38 -11.68 -16.29 -21.16
CA VAL A 38 -10.53 -16.13 -22.03
C VAL A 38 -9.36 -16.75 -21.28
N SER A 39 -8.96 -17.93 -21.72
CA SER A 39 -7.75 -18.60 -21.25
C SER A 39 -6.57 -17.68 -21.60
N SER A 40 -6.19 -16.83 -20.66
CA SER A 40 -4.97 -16.04 -20.80
C SER A 40 -3.80 -16.93 -20.41
N VAL A 41 -2.84 -17.08 -21.32
CA VAL A 41 -1.57 -17.71 -21.01
C VAL A 41 -0.82 -16.80 -20.05
N THR A 42 -0.45 -17.31 -18.90
CA THR A 42 0.30 -16.55 -17.88
C THR A 42 1.52 -17.34 -17.44
N ILE A 43 2.62 -16.64 -17.16
CA ILE A 43 3.86 -17.20 -16.63
C ILE A 43 4.09 -16.63 -15.23
N SER A 44 4.48 -17.51 -14.30
CA SER A 44 4.82 -17.14 -12.93
C SER A 44 6.17 -17.74 -12.56
N CYS A 45 7.11 -16.87 -12.23
CA CYS A 45 8.43 -17.24 -11.72
C CYS A 45 8.59 -16.58 -10.35
N PRO A 46 8.27 -17.27 -9.24
CA PRO A 46 8.43 -16.72 -7.91
C PRO A 46 9.87 -16.23 -7.70
N SER A 47 10.04 -15.02 -7.19
CA SER A 47 11.37 -14.46 -6.90
C SER A 47 12.18 -15.33 -5.94
N SER A 48 11.51 -16.08 -5.06
CA SER A 48 12.12 -17.05 -4.15
C SER A 48 12.67 -18.31 -4.82
N THR A 49 12.36 -18.56 -6.09
CA THR A 49 12.79 -19.76 -6.83
C THR A 49 13.67 -19.45 -8.03
N CYS A 50 14.18 -18.22 -8.15
CA CYS A 50 14.98 -17.78 -9.29
C CYS A 50 16.31 -17.16 -8.84
N PHE A 51 17.36 -17.97 -8.97
CA PHE A 51 18.74 -17.65 -8.70
C PHE A 51 19.60 -17.86 -9.95
N VAL A 52 20.79 -17.27 -9.98
CA VAL A 52 21.81 -17.59 -10.99
C VAL A 52 22.01 -19.12 -11.00
N ASN A 53 21.94 -19.71 -12.20
CA ASN A 53 21.97 -21.15 -12.50
C ASN A 53 20.73 -21.99 -12.12
N ASP A 54 19.73 -21.45 -11.42
CA ASP A 54 18.52 -22.20 -11.05
C ASP A 54 17.30 -21.28 -10.93
N CYS A 55 16.47 -21.25 -11.97
CA CYS A 55 15.18 -20.56 -11.97
C CYS A 55 14.08 -21.48 -12.48
N ARG A 56 13.06 -21.69 -11.64
CA ARG A 56 11.88 -22.49 -11.96
C ARG A 56 10.66 -21.60 -12.15
N CYS A 57 9.98 -21.80 -13.28
CA CYS A 57 8.79 -21.07 -13.64
C CYS A 57 7.64 -22.03 -13.96
N THR A 58 6.42 -21.61 -13.63
CA THR A 58 5.18 -22.31 -14.00
C THR A 58 4.40 -21.49 -15.03
N ILE A 59 3.70 -22.19 -15.92
CA ILE A 59 2.93 -21.62 -17.02
C ILE A 59 1.49 -22.11 -16.88
N SER A 60 0.55 -21.18 -16.81
CA SER A 60 -0.87 -21.49 -16.81
C SER A 60 -1.46 -21.16 -18.19
N GLY A 61 -2.44 -21.95 -18.63
CA GLY A 61 -3.10 -21.78 -19.93
C GLY A 61 -2.65 -22.76 -21.01
N CYS A 62 -1.48 -23.39 -20.89
CA CYS A 62 -1.06 -24.45 -21.81
C CYS A 62 -0.03 -25.42 -21.18
N THR A 63 0.11 -26.62 -21.78
CA THR A 63 1.00 -27.69 -21.29
C THR A 63 2.35 -27.77 -22.02
N SER A 64 2.48 -27.16 -23.20
CA SER A 64 3.74 -27.13 -23.96
C SER A 64 3.83 -25.88 -24.83
N GLY A 65 5.05 -25.49 -25.20
CA GLY A 65 5.29 -24.31 -26.03
C GLY A 65 6.73 -23.80 -25.92
N TYR A 66 6.91 -22.51 -26.21
CA TYR A 66 8.20 -21.84 -26.11
C TYR A 66 8.13 -20.62 -25.21
N VAL A 67 9.17 -20.39 -24.43
CA VAL A 67 9.43 -19.16 -23.69
C VAL A 67 10.54 -18.38 -24.38
N TYR A 68 10.29 -17.10 -24.64
CA TYR A 68 11.20 -16.18 -25.31
C TYR A 68 11.69 -15.13 -24.31
N PHE A 69 12.99 -14.83 -24.36
CA PHE A 69 13.65 -13.87 -23.49
C PHE A 69 13.93 -12.59 -24.26
N TYR A 70 13.64 -11.43 -23.66
CA TYR A 70 13.78 -10.13 -24.30
C TYR A 70 14.68 -9.20 -23.47
N PRO A 71 15.36 -8.25 -24.13
CA PRO A 71 16.17 -7.25 -23.43
C PRO A 71 15.34 -6.05 -22.93
N THR A 72 14.09 -5.90 -23.38
CA THR A 72 13.22 -4.75 -23.08
C THR A 72 12.02 -5.12 -22.23
N THR A 73 11.52 -4.15 -21.46
CA THR A 73 10.40 -4.30 -20.51
C THR A 73 9.05 -4.64 -21.14
N ASP A 74 8.88 -4.33 -22.43
CA ASP A 74 7.66 -4.57 -23.20
C ASP A 74 7.73 -5.86 -24.05
N CYS A 75 8.85 -6.60 -23.95
CA CYS A 75 9.16 -7.75 -24.79
C CYS A 75 9.02 -7.43 -26.29
N SER A 76 9.49 -6.25 -26.70
CA SER A 76 9.59 -5.85 -28.10
C SER A 76 10.96 -6.21 -28.69
N GLY A 77 11.06 -6.24 -30.01
CA GLY A 77 12.31 -6.56 -30.72
C GLY A 77 12.59 -8.06 -30.86
N ILE A 78 13.87 -8.39 -31.10
CA ILE A 78 14.32 -9.77 -31.35
C ILE A 78 14.61 -10.44 -29.99
N PRO A 79 14.03 -11.62 -29.72
CA PRO A 79 14.36 -12.37 -28.51
C PRO A 79 15.85 -12.71 -28.43
N THR A 80 16.46 -12.51 -27.27
CA THR A 80 17.88 -12.85 -27.02
C THR A 80 18.09 -14.36 -26.99
N SER A 81 17.07 -15.11 -26.54
CA SER A 81 17.08 -16.58 -26.52
C SER A 81 15.66 -17.14 -26.47
N LYS A 82 15.52 -18.46 -26.65
CA LYS A 82 14.26 -19.19 -26.49
C LYS A 82 14.49 -20.54 -25.80
N LYS A 83 13.49 -21.00 -25.04
CA LYS A 83 13.49 -22.29 -24.33
C LYS A 83 12.16 -23.00 -24.53
N GLU A 84 12.21 -24.28 -24.86
CA GLU A 84 11.03 -25.14 -24.94
C GLU A 84 10.61 -25.59 -23.54
N PHE A 85 9.30 -25.75 -23.33
CA PHE A 85 8.74 -26.28 -22.09
C PHE A 85 7.69 -27.36 -22.34
N SER A 86 7.57 -28.27 -21.38
CA SER A 86 6.54 -29.30 -21.31
C SER A 86 5.99 -29.36 -19.88
N ASP A 87 4.82 -29.96 -19.68
CA ASP A 87 4.17 -30.10 -18.37
C ASP A 87 3.90 -28.78 -17.65
N SER A 88 3.58 -27.71 -18.39
CA SER A 88 3.24 -26.40 -17.83
C SER A 88 4.33 -25.78 -16.94
N SER A 89 5.60 -26.18 -17.11
CA SER A 89 6.72 -25.63 -16.35
C SER A 89 8.03 -25.69 -17.14
N PHE A 90 8.98 -24.84 -16.79
CA PHE A 90 10.35 -24.95 -17.31
C PHE A 90 11.38 -24.56 -16.27
N ASN A 91 12.57 -25.14 -16.42
CA ASN A 91 13.76 -24.76 -15.68
C ASN A 91 14.70 -23.98 -16.60
N TRP A 92 15.18 -22.87 -16.10
CA TRP A 92 16.09 -21.97 -16.78
C TRP A 92 17.29 -21.67 -15.91
N GLN A 93 18.47 -21.57 -16.52
CA GLN A 93 19.74 -21.35 -15.85
C GLN A 93 20.31 -19.99 -16.26
N PRO A 94 19.84 -18.88 -15.64
CA PRO A 94 20.40 -17.56 -15.90
C PRO A 94 21.87 -17.51 -15.50
N THR A 95 22.72 -16.92 -16.33
CA THR A 95 24.16 -16.79 -16.08
C THR A 95 24.53 -15.56 -15.25
N ALA A 96 23.59 -14.62 -15.08
CA ALA A 96 23.80 -13.39 -14.32
C ALA A 96 22.55 -13.06 -13.47
N ALA A 97 22.76 -12.32 -12.39
CA ALA A 97 21.66 -11.72 -11.63
C ALA A 97 21.13 -10.50 -12.37
N GLY A 98 19.84 -10.19 -12.20
CA GLY A 98 19.22 -9.04 -12.85
C GLY A 98 17.76 -9.26 -13.22
N LYS A 99 17.21 -8.33 -13.98
CA LYS A 99 15.84 -8.39 -14.51
C LYS A 99 15.84 -8.99 -15.90
N TYR A 100 14.88 -9.88 -16.13
CA TYR A 100 14.66 -10.56 -17.41
C TYR A 100 13.20 -10.42 -17.81
N TYR A 101 12.95 -10.30 -19.11
CA TYR A 101 11.62 -10.09 -19.65
C TYR A 101 11.23 -11.27 -20.52
N LEU A 102 10.10 -11.92 -20.21
CA LEU A 102 9.71 -13.18 -20.82
C LEU A 102 8.33 -13.10 -21.45
N LYS A 103 8.17 -13.77 -22.59
CA LYS A 103 6.86 -14.08 -23.21
C LYS A 103 6.74 -15.56 -23.51
N VAL A 104 5.56 -16.11 -23.28
CA VAL A 104 5.23 -17.50 -23.59
C VAL A 104 4.42 -17.55 -24.87
N ASN A 105 4.75 -18.50 -25.74
CA ASN A 105 3.99 -18.85 -26.94
C ASN A 105 3.50 -20.29 -26.81
N CYS A 106 2.18 -20.48 -26.77
CA CYS A 106 1.51 -21.77 -26.71
C CYS A 106 0.96 -22.22 -28.08
N GLY A 107 1.56 -21.77 -29.18
CA GLY A 107 1.12 -22.03 -30.55
C GLY A 107 0.39 -20.82 -31.16
N SER A 108 -0.93 -20.73 -30.95
CA SER A 108 -1.75 -19.62 -31.45
C SER A 108 -1.92 -18.48 -30.44
N GLU A 109 -1.51 -18.69 -29.19
CA GLU A 109 -1.70 -17.74 -28.09
C GLU A 109 -0.36 -17.28 -27.52
N TRP A 110 -0.29 -16.01 -27.15
CA TRP A 110 0.86 -15.39 -26.51
C TRP A 110 0.47 -14.86 -25.13
N SER A 111 1.38 -14.97 -24.17
CA SER A 111 1.24 -14.27 -22.89
C SER A 111 1.58 -12.79 -23.02
N ASP A 112 1.20 -12.02 -22.00
CA ASP A 112 1.77 -10.71 -21.74
C ASP A 112 3.27 -10.82 -21.39
N CYS A 113 3.99 -9.70 -21.50
CA CYS A 113 5.38 -9.63 -21.09
C CYS A 113 5.49 -9.67 -19.57
N THR A 114 6.30 -10.58 -19.04
CA THR A 114 6.48 -10.75 -17.60
C THR A 114 7.92 -10.45 -17.20
N GLU A 115 8.10 -9.56 -16.22
CA GLU A 115 9.40 -9.29 -15.59
C GLU A 115 9.70 -10.35 -14.54
N VAL A 116 10.91 -10.93 -14.60
CA VAL A 116 11.43 -11.89 -13.62
C VAL A 116 12.76 -11.39 -13.09
N THR A 117 12.85 -11.28 -11.77
CA THR A 117 14.09 -10.88 -11.09
C THR A 117 14.86 -12.13 -10.68
N VAL A 118 16.08 -12.27 -11.18
CA VAL A 118 17.03 -13.33 -10.82
C VAL A 118 18.00 -12.79 -9.79
N SER A 119 18.03 -13.41 -8.61
CA SER A 119 18.96 -13.03 -7.55
C SER A 119 20.33 -13.69 -7.79
N SER A 120 21.41 -13.03 -7.36
CA SER A 120 22.72 -13.71 -7.27
C SER A 120 22.56 -14.96 -6.42
N ALA A 121 23.03 -16.10 -6.91
CA ALA A 121 22.97 -17.34 -6.15
C ALA A 121 23.48 -17.09 -4.73
N LEU A 122 22.70 -17.46 -3.71
CA LEU A 122 23.27 -17.59 -2.37
C LEU A 122 24.44 -18.55 -2.52
N THR A 123 25.64 -18.07 -2.20
CA THR A 123 26.87 -18.88 -2.13
C THR A 123 26.64 -19.94 -1.06
N THR A 124 25.98 -21.02 -1.46
CA THR A 124 25.68 -22.14 -0.59
C THR A 124 26.92 -23.00 -0.64
N THR A 125 27.74 -22.94 0.41
CA THR A 125 28.86 -23.87 0.59
C THR A 125 28.28 -25.27 0.72
N THR A 126 28.20 -25.99 -0.40
CA THR A 126 27.69 -27.36 -0.46
C THR A 126 28.69 -28.29 0.22
N THR A 127 28.52 -28.50 1.53
CA THR A 127 29.05 -29.69 2.19
C THR A 127 28.07 -30.82 1.92
N SER A 128 28.43 -31.71 1.00
CA SER A 128 27.66 -32.90 0.66
C SER A 128 27.62 -33.85 1.86
N THR A 129 26.61 -33.71 2.72
CA THR A 129 26.34 -34.69 3.78
C THR A 129 25.15 -35.54 3.36
N THR A 130 25.43 -36.79 3.02
CA THR A 130 24.44 -37.85 2.85
C THR A 130 23.61 -37.94 4.14
N VAL A 131 22.32 -37.59 4.04
CA VAL A 131 21.37 -37.70 5.16
C VAL A 131 21.05 -39.18 5.36
N ILE A 132 21.82 -39.83 6.23
CA ILE A 132 21.28 -40.90 7.08
C ILE A 132 20.78 -40.18 8.33
N ALA A 133 19.48 -40.20 8.55
CA ALA A 133 18.86 -39.74 9.79
C ALA A 133 19.39 -40.55 10.97
N THR A 134 20.49 -40.08 11.55
CA THR A 134 20.99 -40.50 12.84
C THR A 134 20.89 -39.27 13.72
N THR A 135 19.90 -39.28 14.61
CA THR A 135 19.76 -38.27 15.67
C THR A 135 20.89 -38.48 16.67
N THR A 136 22.10 -38.03 16.34
CA THR A 136 23.22 -38.03 17.27
C THR A 136 23.07 -36.84 18.20
N THR A 137 22.38 -37.09 19.32
CA THR A 137 22.23 -36.17 20.45
C THR A 137 23.60 -35.94 21.09
N THR A 138 24.40 -35.04 20.52
CA THR A 138 25.58 -34.50 21.20
C THR A 138 25.11 -33.31 22.02
N ILE A 139 24.95 -33.54 23.33
CA ILE A 139 24.86 -32.45 24.30
C ILE A 139 26.16 -31.64 24.15
N SER A 140 26.03 -30.39 23.75
CA SER A 140 27.16 -29.59 23.28
C SER A 140 28.13 -29.23 24.42
N ARG A 141 29.36 -28.90 24.01
CA ARG A 141 30.34 -28.11 24.77
C ARG A 141 29.65 -27.01 25.60
N GLN A 142 30.09 -26.82 26.85
CA GLN A 142 29.58 -25.74 27.69
C GLN A 142 29.77 -24.39 27.00
N CYS A 143 28.71 -23.58 27.02
CA CYS A 143 28.64 -22.30 26.35
C CYS A 143 29.02 -21.21 27.36
N THR A 144 30.31 -20.89 27.49
CA THR A 144 30.80 -20.00 28.57
C THR A 144 30.80 -18.53 28.15
N TYR A 145 30.91 -17.61 29.12
CA TYR A 145 31.00 -16.16 28.85
C TYR A 145 32.13 -15.80 27.86
N ASP A 146 33.31 -16.38 28.02
CA ASP A 146 34.48 -16.10 27.18
C ASP A 146 34.46 -16.84 25.83
N ASN A 147 33.66 -17.90 25.73
CA ASN A 147 33.52 -18.71 24.54
C ASN A 147 32.03 -19.06 24.35
N PRO A 148 31.23 -18.10 23.87
CA PRO A 148 29.81 -18.33 23.61
C PRO A 148 29.64 -19.34 22.48
N CYS A 149 28.50 -19.98 22.51
CA CYS A 149 28.07 -20.94 21.50
C CYS A 149 27.38 -20.22 20.34
N PRO A 150 27.59 -20.64 19.07
CA PRO A 150 26.82 -20.09 17.98
C PRO A 150 25.33 -20.47 18.13
N ALA A 151 24.46 -19.51 17.80
CA ALA A 151 23.02 -19.63 17.65
C ALA A 151 22.62 -19.06 16.29
N ASP A 152 22.34 -19.92 15.32
CA ASP A 152 22.04 -19.48 13.96
C ASP A 152 20.55 -19.15 13.79
N CYS A 153 20.25 -18.10 13.02
CA CYS A 153 18.90 -17.75 12.63
C CYS A 153 18.18 -18.92 11.93
N GLY A 154 16.93 -19.18 12.33
CA GLY A 154 16.12 -20.29 11.83
C GLY A 154 16.51 -21.67 12.37
N LYS A 155 17.44 -21.77 13.32
CA LYS A 155 17.84 -23.04 13.95
C LYS A 155 17.31 -23.16 15.37
N ARG A 156 17.25 -24.42 15.82
CA ARG A 156 16.92 -24.82 17.19
C ARG A 156 18.10 -25.59 17.77
N LYS A 157 18.47 -25.29 19.00
CA LYS A 157 19.59 -25.88 19.71
C LYS A 157 19.11 -26.45 21.03
N LEU A 158 19.24 -27.77 21.18
CA LEU A 158 19.01 -28.47 22.43
C LEU A 158 20.27 -28.36 23.29
N ASN A 159 20.15 -27.90 24.52
CA ASN A 159 21.28 -27.80 25.44
C ASN A 159 20.86 -28.05 26.91
N LYS A 160 21.84 -28.08 27.82
CA LYS A 160 21.66 -28.30 29.25
C LYS A 160 22.78 -27.64 30.04
N THR A 161 22.41 -26.92 31.09
CA THR A 161 23.32 -26.46 32.15
C THR A 161 22.66 -26.70 33.52
N THR A 162 23.45 -27.00 34.55
CA THR A 162 22.92 -27.43 35.87
C THR A 162 23.39 -26.60 37.04
N SER A 163 24.18 -25.56 36.79
CA SER A 163 24.76 -24.70 37.83
C SER A 163 25.45 -23.45 37.29
N THR A 164 25.45 -23.24 35.98
CA THR A 164 26.15 -22.14 35.31
C THR A 164 25.26 -21.51 34.26
N GLN A 165 25.66 -20.34 33.80
CA GLN A 165 25.05 -19.67 32.64
C GLN A 165 25.59 -20.27 31.36
N ASP A 166 24.72 -20.40 30.36
CA ASP A 166 25.09 -20.66 28.97
C ASP A 166 24.98 -19.39 28.14
N TYR A 167 26.04 -19.03 27.42
CA TYR A 167 26.11 -17.86 26.56
C TYR A 167 26.09 -18.24 25.09
N PHE A 168 25.25 -17.58 24.32
CA PHE A 168 25.14 -17.77 22.89
C PHE A 168 25.43 -16.47 22.15
N GLU A 169 26.00 -16.59 20.96
CA GLU A 169 26.19 -15.48 20.03
C GLU A 169 25.45 -15.76 18.72
N PHE A 170 24.89 -14.71 18.13
CA PHE A 170 24.32 -14.76 16.79
C PHE A 170 24.74 -13.51 16.01
N VAL A 171 24.79 -13.65 14.68
CA VAL A 171 25.19 -12.57 13.77
C VAL A 171 24.03 -12.27 12.83
N LEU A 172 23.74 -11.00 12.62
CA LEU A 172 22.81 -10.50 11.62
C LEU A 172 23.58 -9.86 10.48
N ASP A 173 23.34 -10.32 9.25
CA ASP A 173 23.93 -9.73 8.03
C ASP A 173 23.10 -8.58 7.46
N SER A 174 21.88 -8.37 7.98
CA SER A 174 20.97 -7.31 7.56
C SER A 174 20.00 -6.96 8.69
N VAL A 175 19.41 -5.76 8.59
CA VAL A 175 18.37 -5.30 9.51
C VAL A 175 17.23 -6.33 9.57
N SER A 176 16.94 -6.86 10.75
CA SER A 176 16.05 -8.00 10.92
C SER A 176 15.08 -7.83 12.07
N ASN A 177 13.90 -8.45 11.94
CA ASN A 177 13.04 -8.74 13.08
C ASN A 177 13.53 -10.03 13.73
N VAL A 178 13.91 -9.95 15.00
CA VAL A 178 14.49 -11.06 15.78
C VAL A 178 13.52 -11.53 16.85
N THR A 179 13.36 -12.85 16.95
CA THR A 179 12.68 -13.52 18.07
C THR A 179 13.62 -14.58 18.64
N VAL A 180 13.96 -14.43 19.92
CA VAL A 180 14.68 -15.42 20.71
C VAL A 180 13.65 -16.15 21.57
N ARG A 181 13.57 -17.48 21.44
CA ARG A 181 12.63 -18.30 22.19
C ARG A 181 13.36 -19.42 22.94
N LEU A 182 13.14 -19.50 24.24
CA LEU A 182 13.66 -20.51 25.14
C LEU A 182 12.52 -21.43 25.59
N GLU A 183 12.70 -22.74 25.40
CA GLU A 183 11.71 -23.75 25.75
C GLU A 183 12.33 -24.79 26.70
N PRO A 184 12.15 -24.62 28.01
CA PRO A 184 12.66 -25.55 29.02
C PRO A 184 11.84 -26.85 29.06
N SER A 185 12.44 -27.90 29.62
CA SER A 185 11.72 -29.13 29.97
C SER A 185 10.77 -28.90 31.16
N GLN A 186 9.77 -29.75 31.35
CA GLN A 186 8.70 -29.57 32.35
C GLN A 186 9.16 -29.43 33.82
N ASN A 187 10.39 -29.83 34.17
CA ASN A 187 10.87 -29.90 35.55
C ASN A 187 12.15 -29.08 35.77
N VAL A 188 12.39 -28.07 34.94
CA VAL A 188 13.55 -27.19 35.05
C VAL A 188 13.14 -25.76 34.77
N ASP A 189 13.75 -24.85 35.51
CA ASP A 189 13.61 -23.43 35.36
C ASP A 189 14.89 -22.85 34.76
N TYR A 190 14.75 -22.22 33.60
CA TYR A 190 15.81 -21.53 32.91
C TYR A 190 15.30 -20.13 32.54
N ASP A 191 16.05 -19.12 32.93
CA ASP A 191 15.76 -17.73 32.63
C ASP A 191 16.48 -17.29 31.34
N LEU A 192 15.78 -16.56 30.48
CA LEU A 192 16.29 -15.94 29.27
C LEU A 192 16.70 -14.48 29.52
N TYR A 193 17.90 -14.12 29.06
CA TYR A 193 18.39 -12.74 29.05
C TYR A 193 18.96 -12.41 27.67
N VAL A 194 18.63 -11.23 27.14
CA VAL A 194 19.11 -10.77 25.83
C VAL A 194 19.48 -9.29 25.89
N ASN A 195 20.57 -8.94 25.20
CA ASN A 195 21.01 -7.56 24.93
C ASN A 195 21.02 -7.32 23.42
N TRP A 196 20.39 -6.21 23.02
CA TRP A 196 20.23 -5.76 21.65
C TRP A 196 21.22 -4.63 21.29
N ASP A 197 22.13 -4.29 22.18
CA ASP A 197 23.21 -3.30 21.97
C ASP A 197 24.55 -3.96 21.55
N GLY A 198 24.58 -5.29 21.45
CA GLY A 198 25.77 -6.06 21.08
C GLY A 198 26.69 -6.41 22.25
N THR A 199 26.34 -6.05 23.49
CA THR A 199 27.06 -6.49 24.69
C THR A 199 26.57 -7.85 25.19
N LYS A 200 27.35 -8.53 26.02
CA LYS A 200 26.94 -9.80 26.64
C LYS A 200 26.02 -9.52 27.84
N PRO A 201 24.82 -10.11 27.92
CA PRO A 201 23.92 -9.92 29.05
C PRO A 201 24.53 -10.34 30.39
N LYS A 202 24.11 -9.67 31.46
CA LYS A 202 24.37 -10.05 32.86
C LYS A 202 23.05 -10.06 33.63
N LYS A 203 23.07 -10.57 34.85
CA LYS A 203 21.86 -10.63 35.71
C LYS A 203 21.33 -9.24 36.09
N ASP A 204 22.19 -8.23 36.06
CA ASP A 204 21.92 -6.83 36.38
C ASP A 204 22.00 -5.89 35.17
N ASP A 205 22.25 -6.43 33.97
CA ASP A 205 22.45 -5.68 32.72
C ASP A 205 21.84 -6.46 31.56
N TYR A 206 20.57 -6.16 31.26
CA TYR A 206 19.80 -6.82 30.22
C TYR A 206 18.77 -5.87 29.57
N ASP A 207 18.49 -6.05 28.27
CA ASP A 207 17.39 -5.36 27.59
C ASP A 207 16.06 -6.13 27.68
N CYS A 208 16.13 -7.46 27.74
CA CYS A 208 14.95 -8.31 27.81
C CYS A 208 15.18 -9.51 28.75
N LYS A 209 14.27 -9.66 29.72
CA LYS A 209 14.20 -10.75 30.69
C LYS A 209 12.73 -11.05 31.04
N PRO A 210 12.06 -11.98 30.35
CA PRO A 210 10.66 -12.28 30.59
C PRO A 210 10.40 -13.10 31.85
N SER A 211 11.40 -13.86 32.34
CA SER A 211 11.45 -14.70 33.56
C SER A 211 10.12 -15.30 34.02
N LYS A 212 9.95 -16.60 33.79
CA LYS A 212 8.74 -17.36 34.08
C LYS A 212 9.06 -18.57 34.96
N ASP A 213 8.03 -19.13 35.59
CA ASP A 213 8.19 -20.34 36.43
C ASP A 213 8.62 -21.57 35.61
N ILE A 214 8.96 -22.65 36.33
CA ILE A 214 9.36 -23.97 35.82
C ILE A 214 8.59 -24.41 34.56
N GLY A 215 9.34 -24.82 33.53
CA GLY A 215 8.79 -25.45 32.32
C GLY A 215 8.02 -24.50 31.39
N ILE A 216 8.03 -23.19 31.66
CA ILE A 216 7.35 -22.20 30.84
C ILE A 216 8.27 -21.65 29.74
N VAL A 217 7.69 -21.45 28.56
CA VAL A 217 8.39 -20.89 27.40
C VAL A 217 8.64 -19.39 27.62
N GLU A 218 9.86 -18.96 27.34
CA GLU A 218 10.27 -17.57 27.39
C GLU A 218 10.59 -17.03 26.00
N GLU A 219 10.26 -15.76 25.77
CA GLU A 219 10.42 -15.14 24.46
C GLU A 219 10.83 -13.66 24.57
N CYS A 220 11.87 -13.29 23.82
CA CYS A 220 12.35 -11.93 23.64
C CYS A 220 12.26 -11.55 22.16
N LYS A 221 11.69 -10.38 21.86
CA LYS A 221 11.45 -9.90 20.50
C LYS A 221 12.06 -8.52 20.29
N LYS A 222 12.67 -8.32 19.13
CA LYS A 222 13.20 -7.02 18.70
C LYS A 222 12.92 -6.81 17.23
N SER A 223 12.24 -5.72 16.90
CA SER A 223 12.00 -5.32 15.51
C SER A 223 13.11 -4.40 15.03
N GLY A 224 13.48 -4.50 13.75
CA GLY A 224 14.43 -3.59 13.11
C GLY A 224 15.83 -3.60 13.74
N LEU A 225 16.26 -4.73 14.31
CA LEU A 225 17.60 -4.86 14.88
C LEU A 225 18.64 -4.79 13.76
N LEU A 226 19.66 -3.93 13.92
CA LEU A 226 20.69 -3.69 12.92
C LEU A 226 21.53 -4.95 12.64
N GLU A 227 22.24 -4.93 11.51
CA GLU A 227 23.34 -5.87 11.29
C GLU A 227 24.39 -5.78 12.40
N GLY A 228 24.93 -6.91 12.83
CA GLY A 228 25.87 -6.95 13.95
C GLY A 228 25.90 -8.29 14.69
N THR A 229 26.70 -8.33 15.75
CA THR A 229 26.84 -9.49 16.65
C THR A 229 26.10 -9.23 17.95
N TYR A 230 25.30 -10.20 18.37
CA TYR A 230 24.43 -10.10 19.54
C TYR A 230 24.55 -11.34 20.42
N TYR A 231 24.18 -11.19 21.68
CA TYR A 231 24.41 -12.22 22.69
C TYR A 231 23.14 -12.53 23.49
N ILE A 232 23.01 -13.81 23.82
CA ILE A 232 21.92 -14.36 24.63
C ILE A 232 22.56 -15.08 25.82
N MET A 233 21.99 -14.93 27.00
CA MET A 233 22.35 -15.72 28.18
C MET A 233 21.14 -16.54 28.63
N VAL A 234 21.36 -17.83 28.85
CA VAL A 234 20.41 -18.73 29.51
C VAL A 234 20.97 -19.06 30.88
N ASP A 235 20.28 -18.64 31.93
CA ASP A 235 20.68 -18.86 33.31
C ASP A 235 19.89 -20.03 33.90
N TYR A 236 20.56 -20.95 34.57
CA TYR A 236 19.90 -22.01 35.32
C TYR A 236 19.43 -21.47 36.67
N TYR A 237 18.14 -21.62 36.95
CA TYR A 237 17.57 -21.26 38.25
C TYR A 237 17.40 -22.49 39.14
N GLU A 238 16.57 -23.46 38.74
CA GLU A 238 16.36 -24.68 39.53
C GLU A 238 15.86 -25.90 38.71
N GLY A 239 15.81 -27.06 39.36
CA GLY A 239 15.27 -28.30 38.79
C GLY A 239 16.27 -29.09 37.93
N THR A 240 15.78 -30.03 37.13
CA THR A 240 16.63 -30.85 36.26
C THR A 240 15.98 -31.07 34.91
N GLY A 241 16.71 -30.77 33.84
CA GLY A 241 16.19 -30.92 32.48
C GLY A 241 17.09 -30.30 31.44
N THR A 242 16.61 -30.29 30.22
CA THR A 242 17.23 -29.61 29.07
C THR A 242 16.37 -28.41 28.67
N TYR A 243 16.89 -27.59 27.77
CA TYR A 243 16.11 -26.56 27.10
C TYR A 243 16.39 -26.58 25.60
N ASN A 244 15.44 -26.04 24.84
CA ASN A 244 15.66 -25.71 23.43
C ASN A 244 15.69 -24.20 23.27
N LEU A 245 16.81 -23.69 22.75
CA LEU A 245 16.92 -22.32 22.30
C LEU A 245 16.65 -22.27 20.80
N SER A 246 15.75 -21.42 20.36
CA SER A 246 15.47 -21.18 18.94
C SER A 246 15.52 -19.70 18.63
N LEU A 247 16.11 -19.38 17.49
CA LEU A 247 16.24 -18.02 16.98
C LEU A 247 15.49 -17.92 15.65
N THR A 248 14.63 -16.92 15.51
CA THR A 248 14.02 -16.56 14.22
C THR A 248 14.46 -15.15 13.87
N CYS A 249 15.15 -15.00 12.74
CA CYS A 249 15.52 -13.70 12.20
C CYS A 249 14.84 -13.58 10.84
N THR A 250 13.98 -12.59 10.69
CA THR A 250 13.33 -12.29 9.43
C THR A 250 13.96 -11.01 8.91
N PRO A 251 14.83 -11.08 7.89
CA PRO A 251 15.34 -9.90 7.21
C PRO A 251 14.18 -8.98 6.84
N ILE A 252 14.33 -7.71 7.17
CA ILE A 252 13.43 -6.70 6.68
C ILE A 252 13.98 -6.31 5.32
N GLU A 253 13.15 -6.46 4.27
CA GLU A 253 13.43 -5.95 2.93
C GLU A 253 14.12 -4.59 3.03
N PRO A 254 15.18 -4.35 2.24
CA PRO A 254 16.21 -3.40 2.61
C PRO A 254 15.57 -2.07 2.97
N VAL A 255 15.76 -1.67 4.23
CA VAL A 255 15.38 -0.36 4.74
C VAL A 255 16.31 0.66 4.07
N THR A 256 16.11 0.90 2.76
CA THR A 256 16.81 1.94 1.99
C THR A 256 16.10 3.28 2.11
N LEU A 257 15.12 3.42 3.00
CA LEU A 257 14.46 4.69 3.24
C LEU A 257 15.36 5.54 4.15
N THR A 258 16.54 5.90 3.64
CA THR A 258 17.21 7.14 4.02
C THR A 258 16.43 8.25 3.32
N CYS A 259 15.57 8.93 4.07
CA CYS A 259 14.69 9.97 3.55
C CYS A 259 15.42 11.31 3.50
N SER A 260 16.69 11.29 3.12
CA SER A 260 17.62 12.36 3.43
C SER A 260 17.58 13.56 2.49
N ASN A 261 16.86 13.44 1.37
CA ASN A 261 16.65 14.55 0.46
C ASN A 261 15.43 15.39 0.91
N PRO A 262 15.62 16.62 1.42
CA PRO A 262 14.50 17.50 1.79
C PRO A 262 13.63 17.90 0.60
N ASP A 263 14.14 17.86 -0.63
CA ASP A 263 13.39 18.17 -1.85
C ASP A 263 12.57 17.00 -2.37
N GLN A 264 12.86 15.80 -1.90
CA GLN A 264 12.12 14.59 -2.22
C GLN A 264 11.78 13.81 -0.94
N PRO A 265 10.92 14.37 -0.06
CA PRO A 265 10.61 13.74 1.21
C PRO A 265 9.83 12.44 1.02
N CYS A 266 10.09 11.49 1.89
CA CYS A 266 9.41 10.21 1.92
C CYS A 266 7.95 10.36 2.27
N LYS A 267 7.06 9.72 1.50
CA LYS A 267 5.63 9.71 1.80
C LYS A 267 5.29 8.70 2.90
N ILE A 268 4.40 9.09 3.81
CA ILE A 268 3.73 8.22 4.78
C ILE A 268 2.22 8.51 4.75
N ASP A 269 1.41 7.46 4.69
CA ASP A 269 -0.05 7.58 4.64
C ASP A 269 -0.65 7.52 6.05
N CYS A 270 -1.80 8.17 6.24
CA CYS A 270 -2.54 8.14 7.49
C CYS A 270 -2.89 6.70 7.91
N GLY A 271 -2.66 6.38 9.19
CA GLY A 271 -2.89 5.05 9.76
C GLY A 271 -1.79 4.04 9.44
N LYS A 272 -0.65 4.48 8.88
CA LYS A 272 0.50 3.61 8.57
C LYS A 272 1.68 3.92 9.49
N SER A 273 2.57 2.94 9.57
CA SER A 273 3.89 3.08 10.15
C SER A 273 4.95 2.82 9.08
N LYS A 274 6.13 3.40 9.28
CA LYS A 274 7.27 3.28 8.38
C LYS A 274 8.52 3.10 9.21
N LEU A 275 9.26 2.03 8.92
CA LEU A 275 10.58 1.82 9.49
C LEU A 275 11.58 2.71 8.75
N GLY A 276 12.28 3.55 9.49
CA GLY A 276 13.37 4.38 8.98
C GLY A 276 14.72 3.93 9.52
N ARG A 277 15.78 4.35 8.84
CA ARG A 277 17.18 4.15 9.25
C ARG A 277 17.91 5.46 9.02
N SER A 278 18.44 6.04 10.09
CA SER A 278 19.33 7.20 9.97
C SER A 278 20.78 6.73 10.17
N THR A 279 21.64 7.13 9.24
CA THR A 279 23.04 6.71 9.18
C THR A 279 24.03 7.84 9.42
N SER A 280 23.60 9.09 9.29
CA SER A 280 24.39 10.33 9.51
C SER A 280 23.67 11.59 8.98
N THR A 281 22.47 11.44 8.45
CA THR A 281 21.68 12.52 7.84
C THR A 281 20.27 12.55 8.42
N ARG A 282 19.66 13.74 8.34
CA ARG A 282 18.25 13.94 8.67
C ARG A 282 17.37 13.18 7.72
N ASP A 283 16.20 12.79 8.20
CA ASP A 283 15.18 12.15 7.37
C ASP A 283 13.95 13.05 7.27
N TYR A 284 13.50 13.30 6.04
CA TYR A 284 12.38 14.18 5.71
C TYR A 284 11.20 13.34 5.23
N PHE A 285 10.06 13.51 5.88
CA PHE A 285 8.82 12.85 5.51
C PHE A 285 7.73 13.87 5.18
N MET A 286 6.78 13.43 4.36
CA MET A 286 5.57 14.17 4.07
C MET A 286 4.34 13.26 4.17
N PHE A 287 3.21 13.86 4.52
CA PHE A 287 1.90 13.21 4.45
C PHE A 287 0.86 14.17 3.87
N LYS A 288 -0.22 13.59 3.34
CA LYS A 288 -1.32 14.35 2.73
C LYS A 288 -2.63 14.07 3.44
N LEU A 289 -3.33 15.12 3.83
CA LEU A 289 -4.70 15.06 4.34
C LEU A 289 -5.69 15.39 3.24
N THR A 290 -6.72 14.56 3.09
CA THR A 290 -7.84 14.79 2.15
C THR A 290 -9.02 15.49 2.80
N SER A 291 -9.05 15.59 4.13
CA SER A 291 -10.09 16.24 4.91
C SER A 291 -9.52 16.78 6.22
N THR A 292 -10.23 17.72 6.83
CA THR A 292 -9.83 18.28 8.13
C THR A 292 -9.71 17.18 9.18
N SER A 293 -8.55 17.04 9.81
CA SER A 293 -8.24 15.92 10.70
C SER A 293 -7.42 16.33 11.92
N ASN A 294 -7.62 15.63 13.03
CA ASN A 294 -6.62 15.58 14.10
C ASN A 294 -5.47 14.69 13.63
N VAL A 295 -4.24 15.03 13.97
CA VAL A 295 -3.04 14.28 13.59
C VAL A 295 -2.18 13.99 14.81
N THR A 296 -1.66 12.77 14.86
CA THR A 296 -0.65 12.35 15.84
C THR A 296 0.47 11.63 15.09
N ILE A 297 1.69 12.10 15.30
CA ILE A 297 2.92 11.49 14.80
C ILE A 297 3.68 10.98 16.01
N LYS A 298 4.05 9.69 15.99
CA LYS A 298 4.90 9.10 17.03
C LYS A 298 6.12 8.46 16.40
N LEU A 299 7.27 8.71 17.01
CA LEU A 299 8.55 8.12 16.65
C LEU A 299 9.00 7.21 17.79
N PHE A 300 9.29 5.95 17.46
CA PHE A 300 9.78 4.97 18.40
C PHE A 300 11.19 4.56 17.99
N PRO A 301 12.24 5.00 18.70
CA PRO A 301 13.58 4.51 18.47
C PRO A 301 13.63 2.99 18.69
N ASN A 302 14.15 2.26 17.71
CA ASN A 302 14.41 0.82 17.83
C ASN A 302 15.83 0.54 18.32
N SER A 303 16.59 1.59 18.62
CA SER A 303 17.97 1.57 19.10
C SER A 303 18.13 2.62 20.21
N ASN A 304 19.24 2.60 20.93
CA ASN A 304 19.58 3.61 21.94
C ASN A 304 20.09 4.93 21.31
N VAL A 305 19.65 5.23 20.09
CA VAL A 305 19.95 6.45 19.36
C VAL A 305 18.99 7.54 19.84
N ASP A 306 19.51 8.76 19.93
CA ASP A 306 18.75 9.95 20.26
C ASP A 306 18.18 10.56 18.98
N TYR A 307 16.86 10.47 18.84
CA TYR A 307 16.14 11.01 17.71
C TYR A 307 15.25 12.15 18.16
N ASP A 308 15.31 13.26 17.43
CA ASP A 308 14.42 14.39 17.62
C ASP A 308 13.39 14.44 16.48
N LEU A 309 12.14 14.73 16.83
CA LEU A 309 11.05 14.92 15.87
C LEU A 309 10.71 16.40 15.72
N TYR A 310 10.73 16.89 14.49
CA TYR A 310 10.34 18.25 14.10
C TYR A 310 9.19 18.21 13.10
N VAL A 311 8.15 19.01 13.31
CA VAL A 311 6.96 19.03 12.45
C VAL A 311 6.50 20.45 12.15
N ASN A 312 6.08 20.68 10.91
CA ASN A 312 5.36 21.89 10.49
C ASN A 312 3.93 21.57 10.06
N TRP A 313 3.01 22.30 10.67
CA TRP A 313 1.57 22.30 10.48
C TRP A 313 1.11 23.39 9.50
N ASP A 314 2.00 24.28 9.06
CA ASP A 314 1.73 25.31 8.04
C ASP A 314 1.90 24.83 6.58
N GLY A 315 2.37 23.59 6.39
CA GLY A 315 2.63 23.01 5.07
C GLY A 315 4.00 23.37 4.49
N THR A 316 4.89 24.00 5.26
CA THR A 316 6.30 24.18 4.89
C THR A 316 7.16 23.05 5.45
N LYS A 317 8.38 22.87 4.92
CA LYS A 317 9.34 21.89 5.46
C LYS A 317 9.94 22.42 6.77
N PRO A 318 10.00 21.63 7.84
CA PRO A 318 10.65 22.04 9.08
C PRO A 318 12.16 22.15 8.92
N THR A 319 12.76 22.99 9.76
CA THR A 319 14.21 23.14 9.94
C THR A 319 14.51 23.15 11.45
N MET A 320 15.79 23.09 11.82
CA MET A 320 16.20 23.14 13.24
C MET A 320 15.75 24.43 13.95
N ASP A 321 15.60 25.53 13.20
CA ASP A 321 15.24 26.84 13.75
C ASP A 321 13.77 27.23 13.48
N LYS A 322 13.07 26.45 12.65
CA LYS A 322 11.68 26.72 12.25
C LYS A 322 10.87 25.44 12.24
N TYR A 323 10.08 25.27 13.28
CA TYR A 323 9.16 24.15 13.48
C TYR A 323 7.89 24.64 14.23
N ASP A 324 6.76 23.97 14.03
CA ASP A 324 5.54 24.20 14.82
C ASP A 324 5.44 23.24 16.02
N CYS A 325 6.09 22.08 15.93
CA CYS A 325 6.23 21.13 17.01
C CYS A 325 7.65 20.53 17.01
N LYS A 326 8.25 20.45 18.20
CA LYS A 326 9.50 19.72 18.46
C LYS A 326 9.28 18.78 19.64
N SER A 327 9.72 17.54 19.51
CA SER A 327 9.83 16.55 20.58
C SER A 327 11.27 16.04 20.61
N SER A 328 11.91 16.11 21.77
CA SER A 328 13.29 15.71 22.01
C SER A 328 13.48 15.28 23.47
N TYR A 329 13.29 14.00 23.77
CA TYR A 329 13.35 13.45 25.13
C TYR A 329 14.66 12.70 25.42
N GLY A 330 15.52 12.49 24.43
CA GLY A 330 16.84 11.89 24.58
C GLY A 330 16.93 10.44 24.07
N LYS A 331 18.06 9.80 24.35
CA LYS A 331 18.41 8.45 23.86
C LYS A 331 17.33 7.41 24.14
N GLY A 332 16.84 6.75 23.10
CA GLY A 332 15.87 5.65 23.20
C GLY A 332 14.45 6.08 23.58
N GLU A 333 14.20 7.37 23.81
CA GLU A 333 12.89 7.87 24.23
C GLU A 333 11.93 8.07 23.07
N LYS A 334 10.64 8.02 23.37
CA LYS A 334 9.59 8.12 22.36
C LYS A 334 9.29 9.58 22.07
N GLU A 335 9.31 9.96 20.80
CA GLU A 335 8.94 11.32 20.39
C GLU A 335 7.50 11.38 19.90
N GLU A 336 6.79 12.46 20.24
CA GLU A 336 5.39 12.62 19.85
C GLU A 336 5.04 14.09 19.54
N CYS A 337 4.47 14.29 18.36
CA CYS A 337 3.87 15.56 17.95
C CYS A 337 2.41 15.33 17.59
N SER A 338 1.52 16.13 18.19
CA SER A 338 0.08 16.03 17.95
C SER A 338 -0.56 17.39 17.74
N ILE A 339 -1.64 17.40 16.95
CA ILE A 339 -2.48 18.56 16.69
C ILE A 339 -3.95 18.11 16.56
N PRO A 340 -4.92 18.80 17.18
CA PRO A 340 -4.78 20.01 18.00
C PRO A 340 -4.02 19.78 19.32
N ASN A 341 -3.32 20.81 19.79
CA ASN A 341 -2.65 20.86 21.09
C ASN A 341 -2.90 22.23 21.78
N GLN A 342 -2.26 22.49 22.92
CA GLN A 342 -2.49 23.73 23.69
C GLN A 342 -2.12 24.99 22.90
N ASP A 343 -1.05 24.95 22.11
CA ASP A 343 -0.56 26.07 21.31
C ASP A 343 -1.29 26.20 19.97
N PHE A 344 -1.76 25.08 19.42
CA PHE A 344 -2.49 24.98 18.16
C PHE A 344 -3.81 24.22 18.36
N PRO A 345 -4.87 24.87 18.85
CA PRO A 345 -6.12 24.20 19.23
C PRO A 345 -6.99 23.80 18.03
N MET A 346 -6.59 24.15 16.80
CA MET A 346 -7.37 23.84 15.60
C MET A 346 -6.83 22.59 14.88
N PRO A 347 -7.72 21.72 14.41
CA PRO A 347 -7.36 20.61 13.52
C PRO A 347 -6.73 21.07 12.21
N LEU A 348 -5.91 20.23 11.60
CA LEU A 348 -5.32 20.49 10.29
C LEU A 348 -6.36 20.38 9.19
N LYS A 349 -6.32 21.31 8.23
CA LYS A 349 -7.13 21.26 7.02
C LYS A 349 -6.60 20.20 6.05
N ALA A 350 -7.33 19.97 4.96
CA ALA A 350 -6.78 19.21 3.84
C ALA A 350 -5.55 19.92 3.26
N GLY A 351 -4.48 19.18 2.99
CA GLY A 351 -3.19 19.77 2.60
C GLY A 351 -2.04 18.77 2.66
N ASN A 352 -0.85 19.24 2.29
CA ASN A 352 0.41 18.51 2.46
C ASN A 352 1.14 19.06 3.68
N TYR A 353 1.75 18.18 4.46
CA TYR A 353 2.44 18.51 5.69
C TYR A 353 3.75 17.75 5.77
N TYR A 354 4.73 18.33 6.47
CA TYR A 354 6.12 17.86 6.45
C TYR A 354 6.63 17.69 7.87
N MET A 355 7.47 16.68 8.04
CA MET A 355 8.19 16.40 9.27
C MET A 355 9.65 16.05 8.95
N MET A 356 10.52 16.27 9.92
CA MET A 356 11.94 15.98 9.86
C MET A 356 12.33 15.23 11.13
N ILE A 357 13.10 14.17 10.96
CA ILE A 357 13.73 13.42 12.04
C ILE A 357 15.21 13.80 12.00
N ASP A 358 15.69 14.39 13.08
CA ASP A 358 17.11 14.63 13.31
C ASP A 358 17.62 13.53 14.22
N PHE A 359 18.87 13.11 14.02
CA PHE A 359 19.55 12.19 14.92
C PHE A 359 20.70 12.97 15.55
N TYR A 360 20.85 12.90 16.87
CA TYR A 360 21.91 13.64 17.54
C TYR A 360 23.26 12.91 17.43
N GLU A 361 23.26 11.59 17.71
CA GLU A 361 24.46 10.76 17.64
C GLU A 361 24.11 9.28 17.48
N GLY A 362 24.89 8.56 16.66
CA GLY A 362 24.77 7.11 16.46
C GLY A 362 24.10 6.73 15.14
N VAL A 363 24.06 5.42 14.88
CA VAL A 363 23.37 4.83 13.72
C VAL A 363 22.30 3.90 14.27
N GLY A 364 21.09 4.03 13.74
CA GLY A 364 19.95 3.33 14.30
C GLY A 364 18.78 3.24 13.36
N THR A 365 17.77 2.51 13.82
CA THR A 365 16.45 2.43 13.19
C THR A 365 15.40 3.01 14.13
N TYR A 366 14.28 3.42 13.54
CA TYR A 366 13.11 3.91 14.26
C TYR A 366 11.83 3.53 13.53
N ASP A 367 10.74 3.35 14.28
CA ASP A 367 9.39 3.23 13.74
C ASP A 367 8.69 4.58 13.82
N LEU A 368 8.40 5.16 12.65
CA LEU A 368 7.58 6.36 12.52
C LEU A 368 6.14 5.96 12.27
N SER A 369 5.20 6.41 13.09
CA SER A 369 3.77 6.13 12.94
C SER A 369 2.97 7.42 12.76
N LEU A 370 2.02 7.39 11.84
CA LEU A 370 1.11 8.50 11.56
C LEU A 370 -0.34 8.07 11.78
N SER A 371 -1.05 8.78 12.66
CA SER A 371 -2.49 8.63 12.85
C SER A 371 -3.21 9.92 12.47
N CYS A 372 -4.27 9.80 11.67
CA CYS A 372 -5.11 10.92 11.26
C CYS A 372 -6.57 10.57 11.54
N SER A 373 -7.29 11.43 12.26
CA SER A 373 -8.69 11.26 12.58
C SER A 373 -9.52 12.38 11.94
N PRO A 374 -10.22 12.11 10.82
CA PRO A 374 -11.08 13.09 10.16
C PRO A 374 -12.18 13.60 11.07
N ILE A 375 -12.43 14.90 11.01
CA ILE A 375 -13.47 15.56 11.81
C ILE A 375 -14.60 15.97 10.89
N LYS A 376 -15.81 15.53 11.23
CA LYS A 376 -17.02 16.04 10.61
C LYS A 376 -17.32 17.42 11.15
N ILE A 377 -16.92 18.45 10.41
CA ILE A 377 -17.37 19.81 10.69
C ILE A 377 -18.86 19.86 10.36
N THR A 378 -19.69 19.87 11.40
CA THR A 378 -21.13 20.12 11.24
C THR A 378 -21.30 21.62 11.19
N THR A 379 -21.41 22.18 9.99
CA THR A 379 -21.64 23.62 9.81
C THR A 379 -23.05 23.95 10.32
N THR A 380 -23.17 24.40 11.57
CA THR A 380 -24.42 24.99 12.05
C THR A 380 -24.51 26.39 11.46
N THR A 381 -25.18 26.51 10.31
CA THR A 381 -25.49 27.81 9.72
C THR A 381 -26.49 28.52 10.64
N THR A 382 -26.00 29.35 11.56
CA THR A 382 -26.85 30.29 12.29
C THR A 382 -27.29 31.36 11.30
N VAL A 383 -28.49 31.23 10.75
CA VAL A 383 -29.13 32.29 9.96
C VAL A 383 -29.42 33.44 10.92
N VAL A 384 -28.51 34.43 10.96
CA VAL A 384 -28.78 35.70 11.62
C VAL A 384 -29.68 36.49 10.69
N THR A 385 -31.00 36.43 10.92
CA THR A 385 -31.98 37.28 10.25
C THR A 385 -31.83 38.70 10.77
N THR A 386 -30.98 39.52 10.13
CA THR A 386 -30.99 40.98 10.33
C THR A 386 -32.24 41.56 9.67
N THR A 387 -33.24 41.89 10.47
CA THR A 387 -34.43 42.64 10.04
C THR A 387 -34.03 44.09 9.80
N THR A 388 -33.67 44.44 8.55
CA THR A 388 -33.51 45.84 8.14
C THR A 388 -34.89 46.48 7.93
N THR A 389 -35.30 47.35 8.85
CA THR A 389 -36.43 48.26 8.67
C THR A 389 -35.99 49.41 7.77
N SER A 390 -36.35 49.37 6.48
CA SER A 390 -36.11 50.46 5.55
C SER A 390 -37.23 51.52 5.66
N VAL A 391 -36.85 52.71 6.13
CA VAL A 391 -37.67 53.92 6.02
C VAL A 391 -37.51 54.47 4.60
N PHE A 392 -38.58 54.45 3.81
CA PHE A 392 -38.60 55.03 2.47
C PHE A 392 -38.58 56.56 2.54
N THR A 393 -37.50 57.17 2.05
CA THR A 393 -37.50 58.59 1.64
C THR A 393 -37.35 58.65 0.12
N THR A 394 -38.41 59.09 -0.54
CA THR A 394 -38.46 59.35 -1.99
C THR A 394 -37.62 60.58 -2.32
N THR A 395 -36.50 60.37 -3.03
CA THR A 395 -35.80 61.45 -3.74
C THR A 395 -35.65 61.03 -5.20
N SER A 396 -36.24 61.82 -6.09
CA SER A 396 -36.18 61.67 -7.54
C SER A 396 -34.82 62.12 -8.08
N TYR A 397 -34.13 61.24 -8.80
CA TYR A 397 -32.95 61.60 -9.60
C TYR A 397 -33.22 61.38 -11.09
N THR A 398 -32.89 62.41 -11.85
CA THR A 398 -32.98 62.53 -13.31
C THR A 398 -31.85 61.72 -13.97
N ALA A 399 -32.20 60.80 -14.86
CA ALA A 399 -31.23 60.00 -15.61
C ALA A 399 -30.51 60.88 -16.65
N THR A 400 -29.18 60.99 -16.55
CA THR A 400 -28.34 61.58 -17.60
C THR A 400 -27.54 60.46 -18.27
N THR A 401 -27.79 60.28 -19.56
CA THR A 401 -27.11 59.32 -20.44
C THR A 401 -25.70 59.80 -20.74
N VAL A 402 -24.68 59.00 -20.40
CA VAL A 402 -23.28 59.23 -20.81
C VAL A 402 -22.92 58.27 -21.94
N LYS A 403 -22.53 58.85 -23.08
CA LYS A 403 -22.08 58.20 -24.30
C LYS A 403 -20.58 57.88 -24.18
N ALA A 404 -20.22 56.60 -24.10
CA ALA A 404 -18.82 56.18 -24.11
C ALA A 404 -18.24 56.32 -25.52
N THR A 405 -17.15 57.09 -25.63
CA THR A 405 -16.36 57.30 -26.85
C THR A 405 -14.99 56.64 -26.63
N THR A 406 -14.73 55.54 -27.31
CA THR A 406 -13.43 54.84 -27.25
C THR A 406 -12.47 55.51 -28.23
N THR A 407 -11.46 56.20 -27.71
CA THR A 407 -10.37 56.80 -28.48
C THR A 407 -9.18 55.85 -28.48
N THR A 408 -8.75 55.45 -29.68
CA THR A 408 -7.57 54.64 -29.94
C THR A 408 -6.35 55.56 -29.97
N THR A 409 -5.37 55.36 -29.08
CA THR A 409 -4.07 56.03 -29.18
C THR A 409 -2.94 55.01 -29.19
N LYS A 410 -2.31 54.94 -30.37
CA LYS A 410 -1.04 54.31 -30.69
C LYS A 410 0.12 55.04 -29.99
N PRO A 411 1.13 54.34 -29.46
CA PRO A 411 2.47 54.87 -29.38
C PRO A 411 3.38 54.16 -30.40
N SER A 412 4.03 54.98 -31.21
CA SER A 412 5.12 54.63 -32.11
C SER A 412 6.42 55.21 -31.55
N ARG A 413 7.44 54.36 -31.33
CA ARG A 413 8.86 54.63 -31.65
C ARG A 413 9.72 53.38 -31.37
N CYS A 414 10.30 52.83 -32.44
CA CYS A 414 11.42 51.90 -32.40
C CYS A 414 12.74 52.64 -32.17
N GLY A 415 13.60 52.04 -31.37
CA GLY A 415 15.04 52.24 -31.38
C GLY A 415 15.70 51.39 -32.48
N ILE A 416 16.84 51.89 -32.91
CA ILE A 416 17.62 51.50 -34.07
C ILE A 416 18.49 50.28 -33.74
N ASN A 417 18.28 49.14 -34.41
CA ASN A 417 19.29 48.23 -34.99
C ASN A 417 18.72 46.82 -35.20
N GLY A 418 18.50 46.46 -36.48
CA GLY A 418 18.99 45.20 -37.03
C GLY A 418 18.07 43.97 -37.04
N TYR A 419 17.23 43.87 -38.09
CA TYR A 419 16.93 42.67 -38.93
C TYR A 419 16.77 41.28 -38.27
N CYS A 420 15.83 40.39 -38.60
CA CYS A 420 14.58 40.33 -39.40
C CYS A 420 13.92 39.00 -38.94
N GLU A 421 12.69 38.99 -38.42
CA GLU A 421 11.45 38.69 -39.17
C GLU A 421 11.55 37.56 -40.21
N SER A 422 10.84 36.46 -39.94
CA SER A 422 9.84 35.95 -40.88
C SER A 422 8.63 35.40 -40.10
N LEU A 423 7.50 36.04 -40.34
CA LEU A 423 6.14 35.59 -40.06
C LEU A 423 5.82 34.33 -40.88
N ASP A 424 4.95 33.46 -40.37
CA ASP A 424 3.58 33.38 -40.88
C ASP A 424 2.68 32.49 -39.99
N GLU A 425 1.43 32.94 -39.89
CA GLU A 425 0.28 32.30 -39.24
C GLU A 425 -0.22 31.06 -39.99
N GLU A 426 -1.03 30.28 -39.27
CA GLU A 426 -1.85 29.13 -39.69
C GLU A 426 -1.22 27.73 -39.59
N CYS A 427 -1.35 27.13 -38.40
CA CYS A 427 -1.69 25.71 -38.30
C CYS A 427 -2.54 25.41 -37.06
N MET A 428 -3.72 24.86 -37.31
CA MET A 428 -4.68 24.29 -36.37
C MET A 428 -4.14 23.03 -35.66
N TYR A 429 -4.58 22.83 -34.41
CA TYR A 429 -4.70 21.57 -33.64
C TYR A 429 -3.48 20.62 -33.49
N GLY A 430 -3.04 20.42 -32.24
CA GLY A 430 -2.80 19.07 -31.71
C GLY A 430 -1.39 18.71 -31.21
N TYR A 431 -1.31 18.53 -29.89
CA TYR A 431 -0.49 17.59 -29.09
C TYR A 431 1.04 17.72 -28.95
N GLU A 432 1.40 17.72 -27.64
CA GLU A 432 2.50 17.07 -26.92
C GLU A 432 3.96 17.54 -27.12
N GLU A 433 4.51 17.93 -25.96
CA GLU A 433 5.91 18.22 -25.65
C GLU A 433 6.84 17.11 -26.17
N CYS A 434 7.80 17.50 -27.00
CA CYS A 434 9.02 16.74 -27.21
C CYS A 434 10.11 17.40 -26.35
N ASP A 435 10.33 16.85 -25.15
CA ASP A 435 11.52 17.14 -24.37
C ASP A 435 12.56 16.03 -24.57
N GLU A 436 13.81 16.48 -24.50
CA GLU A 436 15.09 15.79 -24.41
C GLU A 436 15.83 15.40 -25.72
N TYR A 437 16.96 16.11 -25.86
CA TYR A 437 18.04 15.94 -26.79
C TYR A 437 18.80 14.64 -26.53
N GLU A 438 18.86 13.74 -27.52
CA GLU A 438 20.03 12.87 -27.70
C GLU A 438 20.78 13.30 -28.97
N THR A 439 21.90 13.97 -28.75
CA THR A 439 22.94 14.22 -29.74
C THR A 439 23.81 12.97 -29.89
N ASP A 440 23.53 12.12 -30.88
CA ASP A 440 24.58 11.52 -31.72
C ASP A 440 23.97 10.81 -32.95
N CYS A 441 24.04 11.46 -34.11
CA CYS A 441 23.82 10.81 -35.40
C CYS A 441 25.02 11.14 -36.29
N GLY A 442 25.86 10.12 -36.53
CA GLY A 442 27.01 10.20 -37.42
C GLY A 442 26.60 10.50 -38.86
N VAL A 443 27.47 11.24 -39.54
CA VAL A 443 27.32 11.70 -40.92
C VAL A 443 27.20 10.49 -41.86
N ASP A 444 26.15 10.49 -42.69
CA ASP A 444 25.94 9.66 -43.90
C ASP A 444 25.02 8.43 -43.88
N GLU A 445 24.04 8.30 -42.97
CA GLU A 445 22.92 7.35 -43.19
C GLU A 445 21.53 7.97 -42.99
N LYS A 446 20.63 7.72 -43.96
CA LYS A 446 19.25 8.22 -44.01
C LYS A 446 18.44 7.74 -42.80
N CYS A 447 18.01 8.67 -41.95
CA CYS A 447 17.00 8.42 -40.92
C CYS A 447 15.64 8.11 -41.58
N CYS A 448 15.20 6.85 -41.53
CA CYS A 448 13.83 6.46 -41.83
C CYS A 448 12.97 6.59 -40.56
N CYS A 449 12.08 7.57 -40.52
CA CYS A 449 11.01 7.62 -39.52
C CYS A 449 10.00 6.50 -39.81
N VAL A 450 10.01 5.44 -39.00
CA VAL A 450 8.94 4.44 -38.99
C VAL A 450 7.84 4.94 -38.06
N ALA A 451 6.71 5.35 -38.63
CA ALA A 451 5.53 5.72 -37.86
C ALA A 451 5.03 4.51 -37.04
N LYS A 452 5.07 4.62 -35.71
CA LYS A 452 4.41 3.66 -34.81
C LYS A 452 2.90 3.85 -34.92
N ILE A 453 2.22 2.91 -35.58
CA ILE A 453 0.76 2.78 -35.49
C ILE A 453 0.46 2.06 -34.17
N GLN A 454 0.07 2.80 -33.14
CA GLN A 454 -0.54 2.24 -31.93
C GLN A 454 -1.92 1.68 -32.30
N PRO A 455 -2.24 0.40 -31.99
CA PRO A 455 -3.60 -0.11 -32.19
C PRO A 455 -4.54 0.54 -31.18
N GLU A 456 -5.57 1.25 -31.67
CA GLU A 456 -6.59 1.82 -30.78
C GLU A 456 -7.27 0.71 -29.95
N PRO A 457 -7.54 0.96 -28.65
CA PRO A 457 -8.24 0.01 -27.81
C PRO A 457 -9.64 -0.24 -28.39
N SER A 458 -9.92 -1.49 -28.74
CA SER A 458 -11.23 -1.89 -29.27
C SER A 458 -12.31 -1.55 -28.24
N ASN A 459 -13.12 -0.54 -28.54
CA ASN A 459 -14.23 -0.01 -27.73
C ASN A 459 -15.43 -0.97 -27.58
N LEU A 460 -15.22 -2.29 -27.67
CA LEU A 460 -16.28 -3.30 -27.58
C LEU A 460 -17.05 -3.24 -26.25
N GLY A 461 -16.37 -2.91 -25.15
CA GLY A 461 -17.01 -2.83 -23.83
C GLY A 461 -18.08 -1.74 -23.75
N LEU A 462 -17.87 -0.62 -24.43
CA LEU A 462 -18.78 0.54 -24.38
C LEU A 462 -20.01 0.31 -25.25
N THR A 463 -19.86 -0.36 -26.40
CA THR A 463 -20.98 -0.73 -27.28
C THR A 463 -21.90 -1.77 -26.62
N VAL A 464 -21.33 -2.78 -25.96
CA VAL A 464 -22.11 -3.81 -25.24
C VAL A 464 -22.86 -3.18 -24.06
N GLY A 465 -22.22 -2.29 -23.31
CA GLY A 465 -22.86 -1.56 -22.21
C GLY A 465 -24.09 -0.75 -22.65
N LEU A 466 -24.00 -0.05 -23.78
CA LEU A 466 -25.11 0.75 -24.31
C LEU A 466 -26.29 -0.11 -24.79
N ILE A 467 -26.03 -1.27 -25.40
CA ILE A 467 -27.08 -2.20 -25.84
C ILE A 467 -27.88 -2.74 -24.65
N VAL A 468 -27.20 -3.07 -23.53
CA VAL A 468 -27.86 -3.57 -22.32
C VAL A 468 -28.76 -2.49 -21.69
N VAL A 469 -28.27 -1.25 -21.59
CA VAL A 469 -29.08 -0.13 -21.07
C VAL A 469 -30.32 0.11 -21.93
N LEU A 470 -30.19 0.06 -23.26
CA LEU A 470 -31.30 0.23 -24.19
C LEU A 470 -32.38 -0.86 -24.00
N LEU A 471 -31.97 -2.12 -23.83
CA LEU A 471 -32.90 -3.23 -23.59
C LEU A 471 -33.66 -3.08 -22.26
N VAL A 472 -32.99 -2.62 -21.19
CA VAL A 472 -33.64 -2.35 -19.89
C VAL A 472 -34.67 -1.23 -20.02
N VAL A 473 -34.37 -0.16 -20.74
CA VAL A 473 -35.30 0.95 -20.97
C VAL A 473 -36.52 0.48 -21.77
N ILE A 474 -36.33 -0.35 -22.81
CA ILE A 474 -37.42 -0.92 -23.60
C ILE A 474 -38.34 -1.79 -22.73
N LEU A 475 -37.77 -2.65 -21.88
CA LEU A 475 -38.55 -3.50 -20.97
C LEU A 475 -39.35 -2.67 -19.97
N LEU A 476 -38.74 -1.63 -19.38
CA LEU A 476 -39.44 -0.70 -18.48
C LEU A 476 -40.57 0.05 -19.20
N TYR A 477 -40.36 0.49 -20.44
CA TYR A 477 -41.38 1.14 -21.25
C TYR A 477 -42.59 0.24 -21.49
N PHE A 478 -42.37 -1.03 -21.88
CA PHE A 478 -43.46 -1.99 -22.06
C PHE A 478 -44.18 -2.30 -20.74
N PHE A 479 -43.45 -2.36 -19.62
CA PHE A 479 -44.06 -2.61 -18.31
C PHE A 479 -44.96 -1.46 -17.86
N ILE A 480 -44.55 -0.21 -18.12
CA ILE A 480 -45.35 0.98 -17.81
C ILE A 480 -46.58 1.07 -18.74
N LYS A 481 -46.40 0.77 -20.03
CA LYS A 481 -47.48 0.82 -21.05
C LYS A 481 -48.48 -0.32 -20.93
N SER A 482 -48.06 -1.48 -20.41
CA SER A 482 -48.88 -2.69 -20.19
C SER A 482 -50.00 -2.49 -19.14
N LYS A 483 -49.89 -1.47 -18.28
CA LYS A 483 -50.98 -1.09 -17.37
C LYS A 483 -52.11 -0.40 -18.14
N ARG A 484 -52.94 -1.20 -18.83
CA ARG A 484 -54.27 -0.78 -19.29
C ARG A 484 -55.02 -0.23 -18.08
N ARG A 485 -55.35 1.06 -18.11
CA ARG A 485 -56.20 1.71 -17.10
C ARG A 485 -57.53 0.96 -17.06
N ILE A 486 -57.76 0.19 -16.00
CA ILE A 486 -59.09 -0.31 -15.68
C ILE A 486 -59.90 0.93 -15.33
N THR A 487 -60.85 1.30 -16.19
CA THR A 487 -61.69 2.47 -15.97
C THR A 487 -62.54 2.25 -14.71
N PHE A 488 -62.70 3.30 -13.91
CA PHE A 488 -63.43 3.31 -12.63
C PHE A 488 -64.84 2.71 -12.75
N GLU A 489 -65.46 2.80 -13.93
CA GLU A 489 -66.75 2.21 -14.28
C GLU A 489 -66.82 0.69 -14.08
N LYS A 490 -65.74 -0.05 -14.39
CA LYS A 490 -65.70 -1.51 -14.18
C LYS A 490 -65.59 -1.90 -12.72
N LEU A 491 -64.96 -1.05 -11.90
CA LEU A 491 -64.89 -1.25 -10.45
C LEU A 491 -66.25 -0.94 -9.80
N TYR A 492 -66.93 0.12 -10.23
CA TYR A 492 -68.22 0.51 -9.66
C TYR A 492 -69.33 -0.52 -9.92
N ARG A 493 -69.38 -1.14 -11.12
CA ARG A 493 -70.33 -2.22 -11.44
C ARG A 493 -70.13 -3.49 -10.60
N LYS A 494 -68.93 -3.71 -10.04
CA LYS A 494 -68.64 -4.88 -9.20
C LYS A 494 -69.08 -4.65 -7.76
N TRP A 495 -68.95 -3.42 -7.27
CA TRP A 495 -69.37 -3.05 -5.92
C TRP A 495 -70.89 -2.88 -5.79
N SER A 496 -71.60 -2.44 -6.84
CA SER A 496 -73.05 -2.25 -6.77
C SER A 496 -73.86 -3.55 -6.62
N ARG A 497 -73.28 -4.73 -6.92
CA ARG A 497 -73.97 -6.02 -6.74
C ARG A 497 -73.94 -6.55 -5.30
N VAL A 498 -73.03 -6.05 -4.46
CA VAL A 498 -72.84 -6.58 -3.10
C VAL A 498 -73.77 -5.93 -2.07
N LEU A 499 -74.43 -4.82 -2.42
CA LEU A 499 -75.24 -4.04 -1.46
C LEU A 499 -76.76 -4.28 -1.51
N ILE A 500 -77.27 -5.21 -2.33
CA ILE A 500 -78.73 -5.40 -2.52
C ILE A 500 -79.32 -6.65 -1.85
N GLU A 501 -78.52 -7.56 -1.28
CA GLU A 501 -79.06 -8.69 -0.50
C GLU A 501 -79.02 -8.39 1.01
N ARG A 502 -80.04 -7.67 1.49
CA ARG A 502 -80.50 -7.83 2.89
C ARG A 502 -81.72 -8.76 2.90
N PRO A 503 -81.75 -9.80 3.75
CA PRO A 503 -82.95 -10.60 3.94
C PRO A 503 -84.05 -9.74 4.59
N ARG A 504 -85.28 -9.80 4.06
CA ARG A 504 -86.47 -9.29 4.74
C ARG A 504 -86.83 -10.24 5.88
N VAL A 505 -87.10 -9.66 7.05
CA VAL A 505 -87.90 -10.26 8.13
C VAL A 505 -89.36 -10.16 7.75
#